data_AF-A0AAN2CAR4-F1
#
_entry.id   AF-A0AAN2CAR4-F1
#
_cell.length_a   1.000
_cell.length_b   1.000
_cell.length_c   1.000
_cell.angle_alpha   90.00
_cell.angle_beta   90.00
_cell.angle_gamma   90.00
#
_symmetry.space_group_name_H-M   'P 1'
#
loop_
_entity.id
_entity.type
_entity.pdbx_description
1 polymer ?
#
loop_
_entity_poly.entity_id
_entity_poly.type
_entity_poly.pdbx_seq_one_letter_code
_entity_poly.pdbx_strand_id
1 'polypeptide(L)' 'MISETVAVTQTIAAFTDAINRRDFAVFRTLWTPDAVWAIDPPIDARFSGVGAIAEGLIPS' A
#
# COMPACT_ATOMS: atom_id res chain seq x y z
N MET A 1 7.43 13.13 -20.61
CA MET A 1 7.73 12.99 -19.17
C MET A 1 6.52 13.47 -18.41
N ILE A 2 5.92 12.62 -17.57
CA ILE A 2 4.76 13.01 -16.75
C ILE A 2 5.27 13.87 -15.59
N SER A 3 4.49 14.89 -15.18
CA SER A 3 4.84 15.68 -13.99
C SER A 3 4.82 14.79 -12.74
N GLU A 4 5.70 15.07 -11.79
CA GLU A 4 5.77 14.38 -10.49
C GLU A 4 4.42 14.38 -9.77
N THR A 5 3.68 15.49 -9.83
CA THR A 5 2.32 15.59 -9.27
C THR A 5 1.38 14.55 -9.86
N VAL A 6 1.44 14.35 -11.18
CA VAL A 6 0.59 13.35 -11.87
C VAL A 6 0.96 11.94 -11.43
N ALA A 7 2.25 11.65 -11.31
CA ALA A 7 2.73 10.34 -10.85
C ALA A 7 2.26 10.05 -9.41
N VAL A 8 2.36 11.02 -8.50
CA VAL A 8 1.88 10.86 -7.11
C VAL A 8 0.37 10.61 -7.08
N THR A 9 -0.43 11.39 -7.82
CA THR A 9 -1.89 11.21 -7.87
C THR A 9 -2.26 9.83 -8.42
N GLN A 10 -1.56 9.35 -9.45
CA GLN A 10 -1.78 8.01 -10.01
C GLN A 10 -1.46 6.90 -9.00
N THR A 11 -0.36 7.02 -8.25
CA THR A 11 -0.01 6.05 -7.19
C THR A 11 -1.08 5.99 -6.11
N ILE A 12 -1.60 7.13 -5.65
CA ILE A 12 -2.67 7.18 -4.64
C ILE A 12 -3.96 6.55 -5.16
N ALA A 13 -4.32 6.83 -6.42
CA ALA A 13 -5.49 6.24 -7.05
C ALA A 13 -5.37 4.72 -7.19
N ALA A 14 -4.21 4.23 -7.63
CA ALA A 14 -3.93 2.79 -7.75
C ALA A 14 -3.97 2.09 -6.38
N PHE A 15 -3.40 2.71 -5.35
CA PHE A 15 -3.47 2.20 -3.97
C PHE A 15 -4.92 2.05 -3.50
N THR A 16 -5.73 3.09 -3.69
CA THR A 16 -7.14 3.11 -3.28
C THR A 16 -7.95 2.05 -4.03
N ASP A 17 -7.75 1.93 -5.35
CA ASP A 17 -8.43 0.93 -6.18
C ASP A 17 -8.05 -0.51 -5.77
N ALA A 18 -6.75 -0.77 -5.55
CA ALA A 18 -6.26 -2.08 -5.14
C ALA A 18 -6.83 -2.52 -3.78
N ILE A 19 -6.85 -1.63 -2.77
CA ILE A 19 -7.46 -1.93 -1.47
C ILE A 19 -8.97 -2.18 -1.60
N ASN A 20 -9.69 -1.30 -2.29
CA ASN A 20 -11.15 -1.40 -2.41
C ASN A 20 -11.59 -2.67 -3.14
N ARG A 21 -10.83 -3.10 -4.16
CA ARG A 21 -11.08 -4.33 -4.91
C ARG A 21 -10.50 -5.58 -4.27
N ARG A 22 -9.74 -5.44 -3.18
CA ARG A 22 -8.95 -6.51 -2.56
C ARG A 22 -7.99 -7.19 -3.56
N ASP A 23 -7.44 -6.41 -4.50
CA ASP A 23 -6.43 -6.88 -5.45
C ASP A 23 -5.04 -6.82 -4.80
N PHE A 24 -4.74 -7.83 -3.99
CA PHE A 24 -3.48 -7.90 -3.25
C PHE A 24 -2.26 -8.10 -4.15
N ALA A 25 -2.45 -8.61 -5.37
CA ALA A 25 -1.38 -8.75 -6.34
C ALA A 25 -0.92 -7.36 -6.82
N VAL A 26 -1.85 -6.50 -7.22
CA VAL A 26 -1.55 -5.11 -7.58
C VAL A 26 -1.08 -4.32 -6.36
N PHE A 27 -1.73 -4.47 -5.21
CA PHE A 27 -1.32 -3.78 -3.99
C PHE A 27 0.16 -4.02 -3.67
N ARG A 28 0.64 -5.27 -3.79
CA ARG A 28 2.04 -5.65 -3.55
C ARG A 28 3.03 -4.89 -4.45
N THR A 29 2.65 -4.52 -5.67
CA THR A 29 3.57 -3.84 -6.61
C THR A 29 3.76 -2.36 -6.33
N LEU A 30 2.91 -1.76 -5.50
CA LEU A 30 2.96 -0.34 -5.15
C LEU A 30 4.00 -0.02 -4.06
N TRP A 31 4.61 -1.04 -3.47
CA TRP A 31 5.54 -0.90 -2.35
C TRP A 31 6.97 -1.18 -2.78
N THR A 32 7.92 -0.44 -2.22
CA THR A 32 9.32 -0.83 -2.27
C THR A 32 9.56 -2.05 -1.37
N PRO A 33 10.59 -2.87 -1.62
CA PRO A 33 10.87 -4.06 -0.82
C PRO A 33 11.03 -3.77 0.69
N ASP A 34 11.54 -2.59 1.03
CA ASP A 34 11.84 -2.09 2.37
C ASP A 34 10.78 -1.13 2.93
N ALA A 35 9.63 -1.00 2.27
CA ALA A 35 8.58 -0.07 2.69
C ALA A 35 8.04 -0.38 4.10
N VAL A 36 7.54 0.67 4.74
CA VAL A 36 6.86 0.57 6.03
C VAL A 36 5.47 1.17 5.90
N TRP A 37 4.46 0.41 6.32
CA TRP A 37 3.13 0.94 6.54
C TRP A 37 2.88 1.03 8.04
N ALA A 38 2.73 2.27 8.53
CA ALA A 38 2.39 2.55 9.92
C ALA A 38 1.01 3.20 9.98
N ILE A 39 0.20 2.73 10.92
CA ILE A 39 -1.07 3.30 11.30
C ILE A 39 -0.95 3.66 12.77
N ASP A 40 -0.90 4.95 13.05
CA ASP A 40 -0.84 5.50 14.39
C ASP A 40 -2.11 5.16 15.20
N PRO A 41 -2.16 5.45 16.51
CA PRO A 41 -3.33 5.16 17.34
C PRO A 41 -4.66 5.62 16.73
N PRO A 42 -5.76 4.86 16.92
CA PRO A 42 -5.92 3.80 17.91
C PRO A 42 -5.58 2.38 17.42
N ILE A 43 -5.31 2.19 16.13
CA ILE A 43 -5.02 0.85 15.59
C ILE A 43 -3.61 0.40 16.00
N ASP A 44 -2.67 1.35 16.06
CA ASP A 44 -1.26 1.13 16.47
C ASP A 44 -0.63 -0.10 15.78
N ALA A 45 -0.69 -0.09 14.45
CA ALA A 45 -0.19 -1.17 13.60
C ALA A 45 1.01 -0.70 12.78
N ARG A 46 2.00 -1.59 12.66
CA ARG A 46 3.20 -1.36 11.85
C ARG A 46 3.58 -2.62 11.09
N PHE A 47 3.69 -2.49 9.77
CA PHE A 47 4.11 -3.56 8.87
C PHE A 47 5.42 -3.12 8.19
N SER A 48 6.45 -3.95 8.30
CA SER A 48 7.77 -3.67 7.71
C SER A 48 8.08 -4.68 6.63
N GLY A 49 8.36 -4.17 5.43
CA GLY A 49 8.58 -4.97 4.23
C GLY A 49 7.29 -5.33 3.50
N VAL A 50 7.39 -5.44 2.17
CA VAL A 50 6.26 -5.71 1.27
C VAL A 50 5.49 -7.00 1.59
N GLY A 51 6.16 -8.00 2.15
CA GLY A 51 5.53 -9.25 2.60
C GLY A 51 4.53 -9.00 3.73
N ALA A 52 4.99 -8.40 4.84
CA ALA A 52 4.17 -8.11 5.99
C ALA A 52 3.02 -7.13 5.66
N ILE A 53 3.27 -6.17 4.77
CA ILE A 53 2.26 -5.21 4.31
C ILE A 53 1.14 -5.90 3.53
N ALA A 54 1.47 -6.85 2.64
CA ALA A 54 0.48 -7.58 1.86
C ALA A 54 -0.33 -8.58 2.72
N GLU A 55 0.33 -9.23 3.68
CA GLU A 55 -0.30 -10.20 4.58
C GLU A 55 -1.20 -9.54 5.62
N GLY A 56 -0.83 -8.35 6.12
CA GLY A 56 -1.61 -7.59 7.11
C GLY A 56 -3.02 -7.16 6.66
N LEU A 57 -3.34 -7.29 5.37
CA LEU A 57 -4.65 -6.98 4.79
C LEU A 57 -5.58 -8.18 4.64
N ILE A 58 -5.08 -9.40 4.88
CA ILE A 58 -5.89 -10.62 4.81
C ILE A 58 -6.52 -10.82 6.19
N PRO A 59 -7.86 -10.68 6.36
CA PRO A 59 -8.49 -11.05 7.61
C PRO A 59 -8.29 -12.55 7.84
N SER A 60 -7.72 -12.89 8.99
CA SER A 60 -7.64 -14.25 9.52
C SER A 60 -9.00 -14.87 9.78
#